data_AF-A0A0M3HLR8-F1
#
_entry.id   AF-A0A0M3HLR8-F1
#
_cell.length_a   1.000
_cell.length_b   1.000
_cell.length_c   1.000
_cell.angle_alpha   90.00
_cell.angle_beta   90.00
_cell.angle_gamma   90.00
#
_symmetry.space_group_name_H-M   'P 1'
#
loop_
_entity.id
_entity.type
_entity.pdbx_description
1 polymer ?
#
loop_
_entity_poly.entity_id
_entity_poly.type
_entity_poly.pdbx_seq_one_letter_code
_entity_poly.pdbx_strand_id
1 'polypeptide(L)'
;CDGASLFDIPSLLDPRTKRLSLSNCNIRKLDADILELYADLEYLDLSNNGLEDIGRGMFRYQTMLKILKLNGNRISTIQREAFLGLNSLQARIFLL
;
A
#
# COMPACT_ATOMS: atom_id res chain seq x y z
N CYS A 1 5.02 5.80 10.24
CA CYS A 1 5.64 4.75 11.06
C CYS A 1 6.91 4.23 10.39
N ASP A 2 7.72 5.10 9.80
CA ASP A 2 8.89 4.68 9.04
C ASP A 2 9.97 4.11 9.97
N GLY A 3 10.67 3.07 9.53
CA GLY A 3 11.72 2.41 10.32
C GLY A 3 11.22 1.65 11.54
N ALA A 4 9.90 1.54 11.75
CA ALA A 4 9.33 0.74 12.82
C ALA A 4 9.43 -0.75 12.48
N SER A 5 9.61 -1.59 13.49
CA SER A 5 9.67 -3.05 13.31
C SER A 5 8.27 -3.65 13.11
N LEU A 6 7.60 -3.24 12.03
CA LEU A 6 6.25 -3.66 11.65
C LEU A 6 6.34 -4.74 10.58
N PHE A 7 5.55 -5.80 10.74
CA PHE A 7 5.41 -6.88 9.76
C PHE A 7 4.11 -6.78 8.94
N ASP A 8 3.17 -5.98 9.42
CA ASP A 8 1.85 -5.76 8.84
C ASP A 8 1.46 -4.27 8.90
N ILE A 9 0.43 -3.90 8.14
CA ILE A 9 -0.21 -2.59 8.26
C ILE A 9 -0.94 -2.54 9.61
N PRO A 10 -0.66 -1.57 10.50
CA PRO A 10 -1.39 -1.44 11.76
C PRO A 10 -2.89 -1.22 11.48
N SER A 11 -3.79 -1.85 12.22
CA SER A 11 -5.25 -1.74 12.02
C SER A 11 -5.96 -0.75 12.97
N LEU A 12 -5.23 -0.22 13.96
CA LEU A 12 -5.76 0.61 15.04
C LEU A 12 -5.48 2.12 14.85
N LEU A 13 -5.11 2.56 13.64
CA LEU A 13 -4.93 3.99 13.35
C LEU A 13 -6.27 4.66 13.06
N ASP A 14 -6.31 6.00 13.05
CA ASP A 14 -7.52 6.74 12.66
C ASP A 14 -7.93 6.34 11.23
N PRO A 15 -9.14 5.79 11.00
CA PRO A 15 -9.62 5.41 9.67
C PRO A 15 -9.63 6.57 8.65
N ARG A 16 -9.68 7.83 9.13
CA ARG A 16 -9.65 9.04 8.29
C ARG A 16 -8.23 9.47 7.91
N THR A 17 -7.21 8.67 8.25
CA THR A 17 -5.82 8.94 7.91
C THR A 17 -5.68 9.13 6.41
N LYS A 18 -5.22 10.32 5.99
CA LYS A 18 -4.98 10.65 4.58
C LYS A 18 -3.59 10.26 4.11
N ARG A 19 -2.64 10.12 5.03
CA ARG A 19 -1.24 9.85 4.73
C ARG A 19 -0.67 8.81 5.68
N LEU A 20 -0.31 7.65 5.12
CA LEU A 20 0.34 6.57 5.83
C LEU A 20 1.69 6.27 5.20
N SER A 21 2.74 6.30 6.00
CA SER A 21 4.09 5.94 5.61
C SER A 21 4.56 4.79 6.47
N LEU A 22 4.91 3.69 5.82
CA LEU A 22 5.39 2.43 6.38
C LEU A 22 6.71 2.05 5.70
N SER A 23 7.50 3.06 5.34
CA SER A 23 8.75 2.86 4.61
C SER A 23 9.81 2.26 5.54
N ASN A 24 10.67 1.39 5.00
CA ASN A 24 11.73 0.72 5.77
C ASN A 24 11.18 -0.09 6.96
N CYS A 25 10.05 -0.75 6.77
CA CYS A 25 9.50 -1.73 7.70
C CYS A 25 9.83 -3.16 7.20
N ASN A 26 9.22 -4.18 7.81
CA ASN A 26 9.38 -5.59 7.44
C ASN A 26 8.10 -6.16 6.81
N ILE A 27 7.31 -5.34 6.11
CA ILE A 27 6.03 -5.76 5.54
C ILE A 27 6.30 -6.65 4.33
N ARG A 28 5.80 -7.89 4.36
CA ARG A 28 6.01 -8.88 3.28
C ARG A 28 4.76 -9.20 2.49
N LYS A 29 3.59 -8.97 3.07
CA LYS A 29 2.30 -9.21 2.46
C LYS A 29 1.37 -8.05 2.76
N LEU A 30 0.46 -7.81 1.83
CA LEU A 30 -0.62 -6.85 2.00
C LEU A 30 -1.92 -7.62 2.26
N ASP A 31 -2.78 -7.03 3.08
CA ASP A 31 -4.11 -7.53 3.36
C ASP A 31 -5.13 -6.47 2.89
N ALA A 32 -5.98 -6.86 1.95
CA ALA A 32 -6.99 -5.99 1.36
C ALA A 32 -8.07 -5.59 2.39
N ASP A 33 -8.35 -6.44 3.37
CA ASP A 33 -9.36 -6.16 4.40
C ASP A 33 -8.82 -5.15 5.42
N ILE A 34 -7.49 -5.16 5.67
CA ILE A 34 -6.84 -4.12 6.47
C ILE A 34 -6.76 -2.81 5.69
N LEU A 35 -6.48 -2.85 4.39
CA LEU A 35 -6.49 -1.65 3.55
C LEU A 35 -7.88 -1.03 3.46
N GLU A 36 -8.96 -1.82 3.50
CA GLU A 36 -10.34 -1.31 3.53
C GLU A 36 -10.59 -0.32 4.68
N LEU A 37 -9.98 -0.54 5.85
CA LEU A 37 -10.06 0.37 7.01
C LEU A 37 -9.50 1.77 6.71
N TYR A 38 -8.69 1.89 5.65
CA TYR A 38 -8.00 3.10 5.24
C TYR A 38 -8.41 3.54 3.82
N ALA A 39 -9.71 3.45 3.50
CA ALA A 39 -10.28 3.85 2.21
C ALA A 39 -10.02 5.34 1.86
N ASP A 40 -9.80 6.16 2.89
CA ASP A 40 -9.60 7.60 2.81
C ASP A 40 -8.17 8.02 2.46
N LEU A 41 -7.23 7.08 2.33
CA LEU A 41 -5.83 7.38 2.04
C LEU A 41 -5.67 8.11 0.71
N GLU A 42 -4.86 9.17 0.75
CA GLU A 42 -4.38 9.90 -0.42
C GLU A 42 -2.91 9.60 -0.72
N TYR A 43 -2.14 9.21 0.30
CA TYR A 43 -0.72 8.86 0.19
C TYR A 43 -0.44 7.59 0.98
N LEU A 44 0.15 6.59 0.31
CA LEU A 44 0.64 5.36 0.90
C LEU A 44 2.07 5.09 0.47
N ASP A 45 2.98 5.01 1.43
CA ASP A 45 4.39 4.68 1.20
C ASP A 45 4.72 3.34 1.84
N LEU A 46 4.93 2.33 0.98
CA LEU A 46 5.34 0.98 1.31
C LEU A 46 6.77 0.71 0.78
N SER A 47 7.55 1.75 0.50
CA SER A 47 8.89 1.60 -0.05
C SER A 47 9.85 0.90 0.91
N ASN A 48 10.87 0.23 0.35
CA ASN A 48 11.91 -0.46 1.12
C ASN A 48 11.34 -1.47 2.13
N ASN A 49 10.35 -2.26 1.71
CA ASN A 49 9.80 -3.37 2.46
C ASN A 49 10.20 -4.71 1.78
N GLY A 50 9.58 -5.81 2.19
CA GLY A 50 9.81 -7.14 1.64
C GLY A 50 8.67 -7.68 0.80
N LEU A 51 7.85 -6.83 0.17
CA LEU A 51 6.70 -7.29 -0.63
C LEU A 51 7.18 -8.11 -1.84
N GLU A 52 6.60 -9.28 -2.04
CA GLU A 52 6.94 -10.21 -3.14
C GLU A 52 5.84 -10.26 -4.22
N ASP A 53 4.59 -10.01 -3.84
CA ASP A 53 3.45 -10.01 -4.74
C ASP A 53 2.43 -8.91 -4.41
N ILE A 54 1.63 -8.55 -5.42
CA ILE A 54 0.41 -7.76 -5.24
C ILE A 54 -0.76 -8.57 -5.77
N GLY A 55 -1.62 -9.01 -4.84
CA GLY A 55 -2.81 -9.80 -5.12
C GLY A 55 -3.89 -9.03 -5.89
N ARG A 56 -4.83 -9.77 -6.48
CA ARG A 56 -5.99 -9.23 -7.20
C ARG A 56 -6.85 -8.35 -6.27
N GLY A 57 -7.22 -7.17 -6.74
CA GLY A 57 -8.09 -6.26 -6.01
C GLY A 57 -7.49 -5.71 -4.71
N MET A 58 -6.16 -5.77 -4.54
CA MET A 58 -5.49 -5.34 -3.31
C MET A 58 -5.83 -3.91 -2.91
N PHE A 59 -6.03 -3.03 -3.90
CA PHE A 59 -6.32 -1.62 -3.69
C PHE A 59 -7.77 -1.21 -4.01
N ARG A 60 -8.72 -2.15 -4.01
CA ARG A 60 -10.11 -1.94 -4.47
C ARG A 60 -10.85 -0.80 -3.78
N TYR A 61 -10.47 -0.46 -2.54
CA TYR A 61 -11.12 0.58 -1.75
C TYR A 61 -10.33 1.91 -1.71
N GLN A 62 -9.10 1.93 -2.21
CA GLN A 62 -8.20 3.09 -2.20
C GLN A 62 -8.53 4.09 -3.32
N THR A 63 -9.80 4.46 -3.44
CA THR A 63 -10.33 5.32 -4.52
C THR A 63 -9.81 6.74 -4.48
N MET A 64 -9.40 7.20 -3.30
CA MET A 64 -8.84 8.54 -3.06
C MET A 64 -7.31 8.57 -3.17
N LEU A 65 -6.65 7.42 -3.37
CA LEU A 65 -5.20 7.33 -3.33
C LEU A 65 -4.58 8.00 -4.55
N LYS A 66 -3.76 9.02 -4.28
CA LYS A 66 -3.07 9.83 -5.30
C LYS A 66 -1.64 9.36 -5.51
N ILE A 67 -0.99 8.89 -4.43
CA ILE A 67 0.41 8.47 -4.43
C ILE A 67 0.53 7.09 -3.76
N LEU A 68 1.12 6.15 -4.51
CA LEU A 68 1.49 4.82 -4.04
C LEU A 68 2.97 4.57 -4.32
N LYS A 69 3.77 4.38 -3.28
CA LYS A 69 5.20 4.04 -3.41
C LYS A 69 5.45 2.59 -3.04
N LEU A 70 6.06 1.86 -3.97
CA LEU A 70 6.38 0.43 -3.84
C LEU A 70 7.85 0.13 -4.19
N ASN A 71 8.66 1.16 -4.46
CA ASN A 71 10.07 1.02 -4.81
C ASN A 71 10.87 0.36 -3.66
N GLY A 72 11.95 -0.34 -4.01
CA GLY A 72 12.76 -1.05 -3.01
C GLY A 72 12.09 -2.28 -2.38
N ASN A 73 11.02 -2.81 -3.00
CA ASN A 73 10.45 -4.12 -2.66
C ASN A 73 11.01 -5.23 -3.58
N ARG A 74 10.54 -6.46 -3.40
CA ARG A 74 10.92 -7.66 -4.19
C ARG A 74 9.77 -8.17 -5.05
N ILE A 75 8.92 -7.26 -5.53
CA ILE A 75 7.67 -7.61 -6.21
C ILE A 75 8.02 -8.29 -7.53
N SER A 76 7.78 -9.60 -7.62
CA SER A 76 7.96 -10.39 -8.85
C SER A 76 6.63 -10.68 -9.55
N THR A 77 5.52 -10.58 -8.82
CA THR A 77 4.19 -10.94 -9.32
C THR A 77 3.18 -9.84 -9.02
N ILE A 78 2.51 -9.34 -10.06
CA ILE A 78 1.36 -8.44 -9.92
C ILE A 78 0.17 -9.13 -10.58
N GLN A 79 -0.83 -9.51 -9.78
CA GLN A 79 -2.01 -10.18 -10.30
C GLN A 79 -2.87 -9.22 -11.12
N ARG A 80 -3.65 -9.77 -12.06
CA ARG A 80 -4.66 -9.00 -12.81
C ARG A 80 -5.57 -8.27 -11.83
N GLU A 81 -5.88 -7.01 -12.13
CA GLU A 81 -6.73 -6.14 -11.29
C GLU A 81 -6.15 -5.84 -9.89
N ALA A 82 -4.86 -6.06 -9.65
CA ALA A 82 -4.21 -5.67 -8.39
C ALA A 82 -4.41 -4.18 -8.04
N PHE A 83 -4.36 -3.32 -9.05
CA PHE A 83 -4.55 -1.86 -8.95
C PHE A 83 -5.98 -1.40 -9.25
N LEU A 84 -6.95 -2.33 -9.32
CA LEU A 84 -8.36 -1.97 -9.42
C LEU A 84 -8.73 -1.07 -8.23
N GLY A 85 -9.49 0.00 -8.49
CA GLY A 85 -9.92 0.95 -7.47
C GLY A 85 -9.04 2.20 -7.33
N LEU A 86 -7.81 2.20 -7.86
CA LEU A 86 -6.89 3.36 -7.81
C LEU A 86 -7.27 4.48 -8.79
N ASN A 87 -8.51 4.95 -8.72
CA ASN A 87 -9.11 5.89 -9.68
C ASN A 87 -8.51 7.30 -9.62
N SER A 88 -7.99 7.71 -8.45
CA SER A 88 -7.38 9.03 -8.24
C SER A 88 -5.86 9.03 -8.42
N LEU A 89 -5.26 7.91 -8.80
CA LEU A 89 -3.82 7.75 -8.79
C LEU A 89 -3.17 8.59 -9.89
N GLN A 90 -2.34 9.55 -9.49
CA GLN A 90 -1.65 10.45 -10.42
C GLN A 90 -0.38 9.77 -10.94
N ALA A 91 -0.55 8.86 -11.91
CA ALA A 91 0.46 8.37 -12.87
C ALA A 91 1.89 8.02 -12.39
N ARG A 92 2.13 7.78 -11.09
CA ARG A 92 3.45 7.39 -10.57
C ARG A 92 3.34 6.25 -9.57
N ILE A 93 3.25 5.04 -10.11
CA ILE A 93 3.66 3.84 -9.38
C ILE A 93 5.17 3.72 -9.58
N PHE A 94 5.97 4.05 -8.56
CA PHE A 94 7.41 3.80 -8.61
C PHE A 94 7.65 2.35 -8.24
N LEU A 95 7.91 1.51 -9.25
CA LEU A 95 8.32 0.11 -9.09
C LEU A 95 9.84 -0.09 -9.25
N LEU A 96 10.62 0.99 -9.34
CA LEU A 96 12.08 0.98 -9.52
C LEU A 96 12.76 1.61 -8.31
#